data_AF-A0A2S5Y839-F1
#
_entry.id   AF-A0A2S5Y839-F1
#
_cell.length_a   1.000
_cell.length_b   1.000
_cell.length_c   1.000
_cell.angle_alpha   90.00
_cell.angle_beta   90.00
_cell.angle_gamma   90.00
#
_symmetry.space_group_name_H-M   'P 1'
#
loop_
_entity.id
_entity.type
_entity.pdbx_description
1 polymer ?
#
loop_
_entity_poly.entity_id
_entity_poly.type
_entity_poly.pdbx_seq_one_letter_code
_entity_poly.pdbx_strand_id
1 'polypeptide(L)'
;MANCFGEEWNVWEYMFGVSQPTISRVYRRVVPLIEQACWLSGVALDTAIHGRVVLVDGTDVPTGNRAVAGRDNYSGKRYRQGLNVQIASNLNGLLLGVSDTIPGAQHD
;
A
#
# COMPACT_ATOMS: atom_id res chain seq x y z
N MET A 1 -12.76 -4.59 -7.64
CA MET A 1 -11.27 -4.53 -7.61
C MET A 1 -10.61 -4.51 -8.99
N ALA A 2 -11.31 -4.87 -10.09
CA ALA A 2 -10.70 -4.96 -11.42
C ALA A 2 -10.34 -3.61 -12.09
N ASN A 3 -10.82 -2.46 -11.57
CA ASN A 3 -10.80 -1.19 -12.31
C ASN A 3 -9.83 -0.13 -11.74
N CYS A 4 -8.94 -0.47 -10.81
CA CYS A 4 -8.01 0.52 -10.23
C CYS A 4 -6.69 0.71 -11.00
N PHE A 5 -6.39 -0.12 -12.02
CA PHE A 5 -5.07 -0.13 -12.68
C PHE A 5 -5.16 -0.17 -14.23
N GLY A 6 -6.27 0.29 -14.81
CA GLY A 6 -6.66 0.02 -16.20
C GLY A 6 -5.60 0.25 -17.29
N GLU A 7 -4.71 1.23 -17.11
CA GLU A 7 -3.69 1.57 -18.13
C GLU A 7 -2.39 0.77 -18.00
N GLU A 8 -2.07 0.25 -16.81
CA GLU A 8 -0.82 -0.49 -16.56
C GLU A 8 -0.83 -1.89 -17.16
N TRP A 9 -1.99 -2.50 -17.35
CA TRP A 9 -2.11 -3.88 -17.83
C TRP A 9 -1.60 -4.07 -19.27
N ASN A 10 -1.72 -3.04 -20.12
CA ASN A 10 -1.24 -3.07 -21.51
C ASN A 10 0.29 -3.18 -21.58
N VAL A 11 0.99 -2.66 -20.57
CA VAL A 11 2.46 -2.74 -20.48
C VAL A 11 2.91 -4.19 -20.30
N TRP A 12 2.19 -4.98 -19.51
CA TRP A 12 2.56 -6.36 -19.22
C TRP A 12 2.30 -7.30 -20.41
N GLU A 13 1.23 -7.08 -21.17
CA GLU A 13 0.98 -7.81 -22.42
C GLU A 13 2.11 -7.55 -23.43
N TYR A 14 2.52 -6.28 -23.57
CA TYR A 14 3.63 -5.89 -24.44
C TYR A 14 4.99 -6.45 -23.95
N MET A 15 5.28 -6.36 -22.65
CA MET A 15 6.59 -6.75 -22.11
C MET A 15 6.79 -8.26 -21.97
N PHE A 16 5.72 -9.02 -21.70
CA PHE A 16 5.82 -10.44 -21.36
C PHE A 16 4.99 -11.36 -22.27
N GLY A 17 4.17 -10.83 -23.18
CA GLY A 17 3.30 -11.63 -24.05
C GLY A 17 2.22 -12.40 -23.28
N VAL A 18 1.87 -11.93 -22.07
CA VAL A 18 0.93 -12.60 -21.17
C VAL A 18 -0.37 -11.81 -21.10
N SER A 19 -1.50 -12.51 -21.26
CA SER A 19 -2.82 -11.88 -21.19
C SER A 19 -3.16 -11.40 -19.77
N GLN A 20 -3.93 -10.29 -19.70
CA GLN A 20 -4.39 -9.71 -18.43
C GLN A 20 -5.05 -10.74 -17.46
N PRO A 21 -5.90 -11.69 -17.93
CA PRO A 21 -6.46 -12.71 -17.05
C PRO A 21 -5.41 -13.61 -16.40
N THR A 22 -4.31 -13.88 -17.09
CA THR A 22 -3.22 -14.72 -16.58
C THR A 22 -2.44 -14.00 -15.48
N ILE A 23 -2.11 -12.73 -15.69
CA ILE A 23 -1.45 -11.90 -14.67
C ILE A 23 -2.37 -11.77 -13.46
N SER A 24 -3.67 -11.56 -13.66
CA SER A 24 -4.64 -11.48 -12.56
C SER A 24 -4.68 -12.76 -11.71
N ARG A 25 -4.56 -13.95 -12.32
CA ARG A 25 -4.47 -15.23 -11.59
C ARG A 25 -3.19 -15.35 -10.78
N VAL A 26 -2.05 -14.97 -11.36
CA VAL A 26 -0.75 -14.99 -10.67
C VAL A 26 -0.78 -14.03 -9.48
N TYR A 27 -1.23 -12.79 -9.70
CA TYR A 27 -1.39 -11.78 -8.66
C TYR A 27 -2.21 -12.32 -7.48
N ARG A 28 -3.39 -12.89 -7.76
CA ARG A 28 -4.26 -13.47 -6.71
C ARG A 28 -3.62 -14.63 -5.94
N ARG A 29 -2.63 -15.30 -6.52
CA ARG A 29 -1.89 -16.38 -5.85
C ARG A 29 -0.71 -15.87 -5.03
N VAL A 30 -0.08 -14.77 -5.46
CA VAL A 30 1.11 -14.20 -4.80
C VAL A 30 0.71 -13.32 -3.61
N VAL A 31 -0.33 -12.49 -3.73
CA VAL A 31 -0.72 -11.53 -2.68
C VAL A 31 -0.92 -12.20 -1.31
N PRO A 32 -1.62 -13.34 -1.17
CA PRO A 32 -1.77 -13.99 0.13
C PRO A 32 -0.44 -14.45 0.76
N LEU A 33 0.58 -14.76 -0.06
CA LEU A 33 1.91 -15.12 0.44
C LEU A 33 2.65 -13.91 1.00
N ILE A 34 2.45 -12.73 0.39
CA ILE A 34 2.99 -11.47 0.90
C ILE A 34 2.29 -11.13 2.21
N GLU A 35 0.96 -11.27 2.29
CA GLU A 35 0.21 -11.06 3.54
C GLU A 35 0.73 -11.95 4.68
N GLN A 36 1.00 -13.23 4.38
CA GLN A 36 1.57 -14.15 5.36
C GLN A 36 2.99 -13.76 5.78
N ALA A 37 3.84 -13.35 4.84
CA ALA A 37 5.22 -12.92 5.14
C ALA A 37 5.26 -11.59 5.91
N CYS A 38 4.32 -10.69 5.65
CA CYS A 38 4.15 -9.40 6.33
C CYS A 38 3.31 -9.51 7.62
N TRP A 39 2.95 -10.72 8.05
CA TRP A 39 2.17 -10.89 9.26
C TRP A 39 2.96 -10.40 10.47
N LEU A 40 2.53 -9.28 11.04
CA LEU A 40 3.11 -8.73 12.24
C LEU A 40 2.99 -9.76 13.37
N SER A 41 4.12 -10.12 13.98
CA SER A 41 4.09 -10.80 15.27
C SER A 41 3.27 -9.92 16.21
N GLY A 42 2.24 -10.44 16.87
CA GLY A 42 1.30 -9.68 17.72
C GLY A 42 1.91 -8.98 18.96
N VAL A 43 3.20 -8.68 18.92
CA VAL A 43 3.93 -7.79 19.82
C VAL A 43 3.42 -6.38 19.60
N ALA A 44 3.10 -5.69 20.69
CA ALA A 44 2.69 -4.30 20.66
C ALA A 44 3.81 -3.41 20.09
N LEU A 45 3.43 -2.39 19.31
CA LEU A 45 4.39 -1.55 18.58
C LEU A 45 5.38 -0.85 19.54
N ASP A 46 4.90 -0.34 20.67
CA ASP A 46 5.72 0.30 21.71
C ASP A 46 6.86 -0.61 22.21
N THR A 47 6.56 -1.89 22.37
CA THR A 47 7.51 -2.93 22.74
C THR A 47 8.44 -3.25 21.57
N ALA A 48 7.90 -3.34 20.34
CA ALA A 48 8.67 -3.68 19.15
C ALA A 48 9.70 -2.62 18.76
N ILE A 49 9.46 -1.34 19.10
CA ILE A 49 10.35 -0.21 18.79
C ILE A 49 11.30 0.17 19.94
N HIS A 50 11.11 -0.36 21.15
CA HIS A 50 11.86 0.08 22.33
C HIS A 50 13.38 -0.09 22.16
N GLY A 51 14.12 1.01 22.33
CA GLY A 51 15.58 1.03 22.23
C GLY A 51 16.12 0.82 20.80
N ARG A 52 15.28 0.97 19.76
CA ARG A 52 15.66 0.75 18.36
C ARG A 52 15.54 2.03 17.55
N VAL A 53 16.40 2.15 16.53
CA VAL A 53 16.17 3.09 15.43
C VAL A 53 15.12 2.49 14.50
N VAL A 54 14.10 3.27 14.19
CA VAL A 54 12.94 2.86 13.37
C VAL A 54 12.84 3.82 12.19
N LEU A 55 12.66 3.26 11.01
CA LEU A 55 12.30 4.00 9.81
C LEU A 55 10.78 4.05 9.73
N VAL A 56 10.23 5.25 9.59
CA VAL A 56 8.80 5.49 9.39
C VAL A 56 8.62 6.14 8.03
N ASP A 57 7.72 5.59 7.22
CA ASP A 57 7.38 6.14 5.92
C ASP A 57 5.86 6.12 5.68
N GLY A 58 5.38 7.15 4.97
CA GLY A 58 3.97 7.31 4.61
C GLY A 58 3.68 6.74 3.23
N THR A 59 2.90 5.66 3.18
CA THR A 59 2.47 5.04 1.92
C THR A 59 1.12 5.61 1.46
N ASP A 60 1.10 6.20 0.26
CA ASP A 60 -0.14 6.67 -0.39
C ASP A 60 -0.92 5.50 -1.01
N VAL A 61 -2.16 5.32 -0.56
CA VAL A 61 -3.11 4.29 -1.00
C VAL A 61 -4.19 4.93 -1.86
N PRO A 62 -4.08 4.89 -3.19
CA PRO A 62 -5.08 5.45 -4.08
C PRO A 62 -6.43 4.74 -3.93
N THR A 63 -7.50 5.51 -3.78
CA THR A 63 -8.86 4.96 -3.59
C THR A 63 -9.72 4.99 -4.86
N GLY A 64 -9.14 5.49 -5.96
CA GLY A 64 -9.84 5.74 -7.22
C GLY A 64 -10.69 7.01 -7.16
N ASN A 65 -11.46 7.28 -8.22
CA ASN A 65 -12.23 8.52 -8.32
C ASN A 65 -13.51 8.44 -7.46
N ARG A 66 -13.37 8.66 -6.15
CA ARG A 66 -14.48 8.69 -5.19
C ARG A 66 -14.87 10.13 -4.92
N ALA A 67 -15.57 10.76 -5.87
CA ALA A 67 -16.03 12.15 -5.77
C ALA A 67 -16.85 12.45 -4.49
N VAL A 68 -17.48 11.41 -3.90
CA VAL A 68 -18.32 11.52 -2.70
C VAL A 68 -17.51 11.57 -1.39
N ALA A 69 -16.21 11.23 -1.40
CA ALA A 69 -15.40 11.09 -0.20
C ALA A 69 -14.90 12.42 0.42
N GLY A 70 -15.39 13.57 -0.07
CA GLY A 70 -14.95 14.90 0.37
C GLY A 70 -13.55 15.29 -0.12
N ARG A 71 -13.05 16.44 0.35
CA ARG A 71 -11.69 16.94 0.03
C ARG A 71 -10.61 16.41 0.97
N ASP A 72 -10.98 15.85 2.12
CA ASP A 72 -10.02 15.42 3.16
C ASP A 72 -9.11 14.29 2.68
N ASN A 73 -9.59 13.47 1.72
CA ASN A 73 -8.82 12.41 1.10
C ASN A 73 -8.12 12.85 -0.20
N TYR A 74 -8.34 14.09 -0.66
CA TYR A 74 -7.72 14.59 -1.88
C TYR A 74 -6.32 15.12 -1.57
N SER A 75 -5.29 14.39 -2.03
CA SER A 75 -3.92 14.83 -1.90
C SER A 75 -3.60 15.91 -2.93
N GLY A 76 -3.28 17.12 -2.48
CA GLY A 76 -2.79 18.20 -3.36
C GLY A 76 -1.44 17.88 -4.02
N LYS A 77 -0.56 17.15 -3.32
CA LYS A 77 0.77 16.72 -3.80
C LYS A 77 0.66 15.69 -4.93
N ARG A 78 -0.31 14.78 -4.84
CA ARG A 78 -0.49 13.67 -5.80
C ARG A 78 -1.63 13.91 -6.79
N TYR A 79 -2.39 14.99 -6.62
CA TYR A 79 -3.55 15.38 -7.43
C TYR A 79 -4.61 14.29 -7.57
N ARG A 80 -4.80 13.44 -6.54
CA ARG A 80 -5.75 12.32 -6.57
C ARG A 80 -6.34 12.02 -5.19
N GLN A 81 -7.45 11.29 -5.17
CA GLN A 81 -8.06 10.76 -3.95
C GLN A 81 -7.26 9.57 -3.43
N GLY A 82 -6.92 9.60 -2.14
CA GLY A 82 -6.08 8.61 -1.48
C GLY A 82 -6.23 8.62 0.03
N LEU A 83 -5.82 7.52 0.64
CA LEU A 83 -5.56 7.42 2.07
C LEU A 83 -4.05 7.30 2.27
N ASN A 84 -3.55 7.65 3.43
CA ASN A 84 -2.17 7.40 3.80
C ASN A 84 -2.12 6.33 4.90
N VAL A 85 -1.12 5.46 4.85
CA VAL A 85 -0.81 4.48 5.90
C VAL A 85 0.65 4.67 6.29
N GLN A 86 0.90 4.75 7.59
CA GLN A 86 2.26 4.85 8.13
C GLN A 86 2.82 3.46 8.38
N ILE A 87 4.01 3.22 7.85
CA ILE A 87 4.72 1.94 7.94
C ILE A 87 5.97 2.15 8.79
N ALA A 88 6.11 1.35 9.85
CA ALA A 88 7.30 1.32 10.69
C ALA A 88 8.13 0.08 10.37
N SER A 89 9.43 0.25 10.15
CA SER A 89 10.37 -0.86 9.92
C SER A 89 11.69 -0.65 10.66
N ASN A 90 12.43 -1.74 10.88
CA ASN A 90 13.81 -1.64 11.33
C ASN A 90 14.75 -1.34 10.13
N LEU A 91 16.03 -1.09 10.42
CA LEU A 91 17.04 -0.80 9.39
C LEU A 91 17.29 -1.96 8.40
N ASN A 92 16.85 -3.17 8.72
CA ASN A 92 16.94 -4.34 7.83
C ASN A 92 15.67 -4.54 6.99
N GLY A 93 14.68 -3.64 7.09
CA GLY A 93 13.41 -3.73 6.37
C GLY A 93 12.38 -4.67 6.98
N LEU A 94 12.58 -5.15 8.23
CA LEU A 94 11.54 -5.91 8.93
C LEU A 94 10.39 -4.98 9.31
N LEU A 95 9.17 -5.37 8.91
CA LEU A 95 7.95 -4.67 9.29
C LEU A 95 7.72 -4.76 10.80
N LEU A 96 7.61 -3.61 11.47
CA LEU A 96 7.38 -3.50 12.91
C LEU A 96 5.97 -3.02 13.25
N GLY A 97 5.34 -2.25 12.35
CA GLY A 97 3.99 -1.75 12.55
C GLY A 97 3.38 -1.15 11.29
N VAL A 98 2.06 -1.15 11.25
CA VAL A 98 1.23 -0.52 10.23
C VAL A 98 0.14 0.26 10.97
N SER A 99 -0.01 1.55 10.67
CA SER A 99 -1.07 2.37 11.28
C SER A 99 -2.44 2.06 10.67
N ASP A 100 -3.49 2.52 11.34
CA ASP A 100 -4.78 2.72 10.67
C ASP A 100 -4.61 3.73 9.51
N THR A 101 -5.53 3.67 8.54
CA THR A 101 -5.54 4.63 7.43
C THR A 101 -5.90 6.02 7.93
N ILE A 102 -5.13 7.02 7.49
CA ILE A 102 -5.40 8.44 7.71
C ILE A 102 -5.77 9.14 6.38
N PRO A 103 -6.38 10.33 6.42
CA PRO A 103 -6.74 11.06 5.20
C PRO A 103 -5.50 11.40 4.34
N GLY A 104 -5.60 11.23 3.01
CA GLY A 104 -4.48 11.45 2.09
C GLY A 104 -4.07 12.92 1.87
N ALA A 105 -4.85 13.88 2.38
CA ALA A 105 -4.46 15.30 2.41
C ALA A 105 -3.53 15.66 3.58
N GLN A 106 -3.07 14.68 4.36
CA GLN A 106 -2.07 14.87 5.40
C GLN A 106 -0.66 14.92 4.79
N HIS A 107 0.21 15.74 5.38
CA HIS A 107 1.62 15.71 5.07
C HIS A 107 2.27 14.48 5.73
N ASP A 108 3.19 13.88 4.97
CA ASP A 108 4.16 12.89 5.46
C ASP A 108 5.25 13.56 6.31
#